data_AF-A0A357IS88-F1
#
_entry.id   AF-A0A357IS88-F1
#
_cell.length_a   1.000
_cell.length_b   1.000
_cell.length_c   1.000
_cell.angle_alpha   90.00
_cell.angle_beta   90.00
_cell.angle_gamma   90.00
#
_symmetry.space_group_name_H-M   'P 1'
#
loop_
_entity.id
_entity.type
_entity.pdbx_description
1 polymer ?
#
loop_
_entity_poly.entity_id
_entity_poly.type
_entity_poly.pdbx_seq_one_letter_code
_entity_poly.pdbx_strand_id
1 'polypeptide(L)'
;MLTVQNEPAAKQVWESCLYSPEEEGAMLRCLKEKNEDAEIYIHDHNRDNLRERAHKILSLCPHLSSGIAFHWYDRTRFSEIEEACKEFPDQRLIFTEGCVETLTNDFPGEMGSYSSFLRYLENYIRDLNSGCTLFLDWNLFLDPQGGPNHVG
;
A
#
# COMPACT_ATOMS: atom_id res chain seq x y z
N MET A 1 5.29 12.48 5.34
CA MET A 1 4.83 11.11 5.06
C MET A 1 5.78 10.50 4.07
N LEU A 2 6.37 9.36 4.41
CA LEU A 2 7.23 8.53 3.58
C LEU A 2 6.85 7.07 3.82
N THR A 3 7.04 6.21 2.82
CA THR A 3 7.10 4.76 3.03
C THR A 3 8.56 4.33 2.94
N VAL A 4 8.94 3.24 3.60
CA VAL A 4 10.35 2.77 3.55
C VAL A 4 10.75 2.40 2.13
N GLN A 5 9.88 1.68 1.42
CA GLN A 5 10.10 1.20 0.07
C GLN A 5 8.73 0.90 -0.56
N ASN A 6 8.52 1.30 -1.81
CA ASN A 6 7.37 0.87 -2.59
C ASN A 6 7.46 -0.63 -2.89
N GLU A 7 6.39 -1.37 -2.61
CA GLU A 7 6.25 -2.78 -2.91
C GLU A 7 7.49 -3.66 -2.58
N PRO A 8 7.95 -3.68 -1.32
CA PRO A 8 9.23 -4.30 -0.93
C PRO A 8 9.30 -5.81 -1.16
N ALA A 9 8.17 -6.46 -1.44
CA ALA A 9 8.07 -7.89 -1.73
C ALA A 9 7.91 -8.20 -3.23
N ALA A 10 7.83 -7.20 -4.11
CA ALA A 10 7.62 -7.41 -5.54
C ALA A 10 8.90 -7.16 -6.36
N LYS A 11 9.29 -8.16 -7.13
CA LYS A 11 10.27 -8.00 -8.20
C LYS A 11 9.56 -7.59 -9.47
N GLN A 12 9.71 -6.34 -9.86
CA GLN A 12 9.04 -5.75 -11.02
C GLN A 12 9.99 -5.68 -12.23
N VAL A 13 9.41 -5.50 -13.43
CA VAL A 13 10.18 -5.19 -14.64
C VAL A 13 10.56 -3.70 -14.71
N TRP A 14 9.94 -2.87 -13.87
CA TRP A 14 10.29 -1.49 -13.59
C TRP A 14 11.04 -1.37 -12.25
N GLU A 15 11.25 -0.13 -11.80
CA GLU A 15 11.97 0.21 -10.59
C GLU A 15 11.38 -0.52 -9.37
N SER A 16 12.18 -1.42 -8.79
CA SER A 16 11.83 -2.16 -7.59
C SER A 16 13.08 -2.46 -6.77
N CYS A 17 12.93 -2.53 -5.44
CA CYS A 17 13.98 -2.93 -4.53
C CYS A 17 13.37 -3.85 -3.47
N LEU A 18 13.94 -5.06 -3.33
CA LEU A 18 13.40 -6.05 -2.41
C LEU A 18 13.91 -5.80 -0.99
N TYR A 19 13.00 -5.85 -0.04
CA TYR A 19 13.30 -5.81 1.40
C TYR A 19 12.55 -6.94 2.11
N SER A 20 13.32 -7.80 2.77
CA SER A 20 12.78 -8.63 3.85
C SER A 20 12.22 -7.75 4.98
N PRO A 21 11.30 -8.26 5.81
CA PRO A 21 10.82 -7.54 7.00
C PRO A 21 11.96 -7.04 7.90
N GLU A 22 13.04 -7.82 8.03
CA GLU A 22 14.21 -7.49 8.83
C GLU A 22 14.99 -6.31 8.23
N GLU A 23 15.21 -6.30 6.91
CA GLU A 23 15.86 -5.21 6.20
C GLU A 23 15.02 -3.93 6.21
N GLU A 24 13.71 -4.05 6.05
CA GLU A 24 12.77 -2.92 6.11
C GLU A 24 12.80 -2.26 7.49
N GLY A 25 12.77 -3.07 8.57
CA GLY A 25 12.93 -2.60 9.94
C GLY A 25 14.28 -1.91 10.18
N ALA A 26 15.37 -2.48 9.66
CA ALA A 26 16.70 -1.85 9.76
C ALA A 26 16.74 -0.48 9.06
N MET A 27 16.16 -0.37 7.87
CA MET A 27 16.06 0.89 7.14
C MET A 27 15.19 1.91 7.87
N LEU A 28 14.06 1.49 8.45
CA LEU A 28 13.20 2.34 9.28
C LEU A 28 13.99 2.96 10.45
N ARG A 29 14.81 2.17 11.15
CA ARG A 29 15.69 2.70 12.22
C ARG A 29 16.64 3.77 11.69
N CYS A 30 17.34 3.48 10.60
CA CYS A 30 18.27 4.44 10.00
C CYS A 30 17.56 5.74 9.59
N LEU A 31 16.36 5.66 9.01
CA LEU A 31 15.59 6.84 8.64
C LEU A 31 15.15 7.64 9.88
N LYS A 32 14.66 6.97 10.93
CA LYS A 32 14.24 7.62 12.18
C LYS A 32 15.39 8.25 12.96
N GLU A 33 16.57 7.65 12.94
CA GLU A 33 17.79 8.25 13.51
C GLU A 33 18.20 9.55 12.81
N LYS A 34 17.86 9.70 11.52
CA LYS A 34 18.18 10.91 10.74
C LYS A 34 17.06 11.96 10.78
N ASN A 35 15.83 11.54 11.02
CA ASN A 35 14.68 12.43 11.07
C ASN A 35 13.58 11.84 11.98
N GLU A 36 13.70 12.12 13.28
CA GLU A 36 12.80 11.58 14.31
C GLU A 36 11.34 11.97 14.06
N ASP A 37 11.11 13.21 13.63
CA ASP A 37 9.78 13.79 13.39
C ASP A 37 9.12 13.33 12.09
N ALA A 38 9.85 12.67 11.18
CA ALA A 38 9.27 12.22 9.92
C ALA A 38 8.19 11.16 10.14
N GLU A 39 7.00 11.37 9.58
CA GLU A 39 6.01 10.29 9.48
C GLU A 39 6.47 9.26 8.45
N ILE A 40 6.81 8.05 8.91
CA ILE A 40 7.33 6.95 8.09
C ILE A 40 6.45 5.71 8.28
N TYR A 41 5.98 5.15 7.18
CA TYR A 41 5.08 4.00 7.12
C TYR A 41 5.84 2.79 6.57
N ILE A 42 5.39 1.60 6.97
CA ILE A 42 5.96 0.31 6.55
C ILE A 42 4.98 -0.43 5.62
N HIS A 43 5.43 -1.55 5.08
CA HIS A 43 4.70 -2.49 4.22
C HIS A 43 4.52 -2.01 2.78
N ASP A 44 3.75 -0.94 2.55
CA ASP A 44 3.51 -0.30 1.23
C ASP A 44 3.33 -1.30 0.08
N HIS A 45 2.45 -2.28 0.33
CA HIS A 45 2.18 -3.40 -0.57
C HIS A 45 0.73 -3.89 -0.41
N ASN A 46 0.35 -4.91 -1.16
CA ASN A 46 -0.99 -5.49 -1.10
C ASN A 46 -1.38 -6.01 0.31
N ARG A 47 -2.67 -6.19 0.56
CA ARG A 47 -3.20 -6.57 1.88
C ARG A 47 -2.85 -8.01 2.28
N ASP A 48 -2.50 -8.85 1.32
CA ASP A 48 -2.32 -10.30 1.44
C ASP A 48 -1.41 -10.78 2.57
N ASN A 49 -0.19 -10.25 2.68
CA ASN A 49 0.74 -10.61 3.76
C ASN A 49 1.01 -9.44 4.72
N LEU A 50 0.11 -8.44 4.73
CA LEU A 50 0.23 -7.20 5.50
C LEU A 50 0.49 -7.46 6.97
N ARG A 51 -0.35 -8.29 7.61
CA ARG A 51 -0.21 -8.57 9.05
C ARG A 51 1.07 -9.30 9.37
N GLU A 52 1.41 -10.33 8.60
CA GLU A 52 2.63 -11.11 8.81
C GLU A 52 3.89 -10.23 8.71
N ARG A 53 3.97 -9.40 7.67
CA ARG A 53 5.10 -8.48 7.47
C ARG A 53 5.14 -7.42 8.57
N ALA A 54 4.01 -6.76 8.85
CA ALA A 54 3.93 -5.74 9.88
C ALA A 54 4.33 -6.30 11.26
N HIS A 55 3.86 -7.49 11.63
CA HIS A 55 4.21 -8.14 12.88
C HIS A 55 5.73 -8.30 13.03
N LYS A 56 6.41 -8.80 11.99
CA LYS A 56 7.87 -9.01 11.99
C LYS A 56 8.62 -7.69 12.13
N ILE A 57 8.24 -6.65 11.36
CA ILE A 57 8.90 -5.34 11.39
C ILE A 57 8.71 -4.67 12.76
N LEU A 58 7.47 -4.63 13.25
CA LEU A 58 7.12 -3.96 14.52
C LEU A 58 7.72 -4.68 15.74
N SER A 59 7.92 -5.99 15.67
CA SER A 59 8.64 -6.75 16.70
C SER A 59 10.12 -6.35 16.81
N LEU A 60 10.72 -5.92 15.70
CA LEU A 60 12.11 -5.46 15.66
C LEU A 60 12.24 -3.97 16.01
N CYS A 61 11.24 -3.16 15.63
CA CYS A 61 11.29 -1.70 15.72
C CYS A 61 10.01 -1.15 16.36
N PRO A 62 9.71 -1.53 17.60
CA PRO A 62 8.48 -1.12 18.25
C PRO A 62 8.42 0.41 18.35
N HIS A 63 7.26 0.98 18.02
CA HIS A 63 6.98 2.43 18.08
C HIS A 63 7.73 3.33 17.09
N LEU A 64 8.58 2.79 16.21
CA LEU A 64 9.25 3.62 15.19
C LEU A 64 8.36 3.90 13.98
N SER A 65 7.44 3.00 13.64
CA SER A 65 6.53 3.21 12.52
C SER A 65 5.41 4.17 12.90
N SER A 66 5.06 5.07 11.98
CA SER A 66 3.87 5.93 12.05
C SER A 66 2.58 5.20 11.61
N GLY A 67 2.73 4.05 10.95
CA GLY A 67 1.61 3.24 10.49
C GLY A 67 2.00 2.19 9.45
N ILE A 68 0.98 1.51 8.92
CA ILE A 68 1.09 0.48 7.90
C ILE A 68 0.40 1.00 6.64
N ALA A 69 1.16 1.07 5.54
CA ALA A 69 0.68 1.48 4.22
C ALA A 69 0.26 0.25 3.41
N PHE A 70 -0.77 0.35 2.56
CA PHE A 70 -1.22 -0.78 1.74
C PHE A 70 -1.85 -0.38 0.39
N HIS A 71 -1.82 -1.34 -0.54
CA HIS A 71 -2.34 -1.26 -1.91
C HIS A 71 -3.52 -2.21 -2.14
N TRP A 72 -4.21 -2.13 -3.29
CA TRP A 72 -5.40 -2.93 -3.57
C TRP A 72 -5.33 -3.99 -4.69
N TYR A 73 -4.14 -4.30 -5.20
CA TYR A 73 -4.01 -5.14 -6.39
C TYR A 73 -4.31 -6.64 -6.12
N ASP A 74 -4.51 -7.02 -4.85
CA ASP A 74 -5.01 -8.33 -4.42
C ASP A 74 -6.55 -8.49 -4.42
N ARG A 75 -7.26 -7.43 -4.85
CA ARG A 75 -8.71 -7.31 -5.11
C ARG A 75 -9.68 -7.53 -3.93
N THR A 76 -9.55 -8.57 -3.11
CA THR A 76 -10.67 -9.01 -2.23
C THR A 76 -10.35 -9.18 -0.74
N ARG A 77 -9.15 -8.83 -0.28
CA ARG A 77 -8.68 -9.13 1.07
C ARG A 77 -9.03 -8.06 2.12
N PHE A 78 -10.27 -7.57 2.12
CA PHE A 78 -10.71 -6.47 2.99
C PHE A 78 -10.66 -6.79 4.49
N SER A 79 -10.84 -8.07 4.87
CA SER A 79 -10.77 -8.52 6.26
C SER A 79 -9.37 -8.34 6.86
N GLU A 80 -8.32 -8.35 6.03
CA GLU A 80 -6.95 -8.14 6.49
C GLU A 80 -6.77 -6.78 7.14
N ILE A 81 -7.45 -5.73 6.64
CA ILE A 81 -7.41 -4.39 7.22
C ILE A 81 -8.08 -4.37 8.60
N GLU A 82 -9.28 -4.95 8.70
CA GLU A 82 -10.02 -5.00 9.97
C GLU A 82 -9.25 -5.80 11.03
N GLU A 83 -8.66 -6.93 10.63
CA GLU A 83 -7.86 -7.77 11.52
C GLU A 83 -6.54 -7.09 11.90
N ALA A 84 -5.89 -6.36 10.98
CA ALA A 84 -4.67 -5.60 11.27
C ALA A 84 -4.95 -4.41 12.21
N CYS A 85 -6.07 -3.71 12.07
CA CYS A 85 -6.49 -2.68 13.04
C CYS A 85 -6.68 -3.25 14.46
N LYS A 86 -7.17 -4.50 14.57
CA LYS A 86 -7.31 -5.19 15.87
C LYS A 86 -5.97 -5.64 16.44
N GLU A 87 -5.07 -6.12 15.59
CA GLU A 87 -3.75 -6.61 15.99
C GLU A 87 -2.78 -5.47 16.35
N PHE A 88 -2.84 -4.36 15.61
CA PHE A 88 -1.95 -3.21 15.76
C PHE A 88 -2.74 -1.91 16.08
N PRO A 89 -3.40 -1.82 17.25
CA PRO A 89 -4.31 -0.71 17.57
C PRO A 89 -3.62 0.66 17.62
N ASP A 90 -2.31 0.69 17.84
CA ASP A 90 -1.51 1.92 17.89
C ASP A 90 -0.97 2.35 16.50
N GLN A 91 -1.21 1.57 15.45
CA GLN A 91 -0.75 1.86 14.10
C GLN A 91 -1.87 2.47 13.25
N ARG A 92 -1.57 3.54 12.52
CA ARG A 92 -2.46 4.03 11.47
C ARG A 92 -2.42 3.08 10.28
N LEU A 93 -3.56 2.71 9.73
CA LEU A 93 -3.64 2.00 8.46
C LEU A 93 -4.05 2.99 7.37
N ILE A 94 -3.23 3.09 6.33
CA ILE A 94 -3.42 4.05 5.24
C ILE A 94 -3.34 3.35 3.88
N PHE A 95 -4.28 3.68 2.99
CA PHE A 95 -4.26 3.26 1.61
C PHE A 95 -3.39 4.24 0.81
N THR A 96 -2.29 3.74 0.23
CA THR A 96 -1.26 4.56 -0.42
C THR A 96 -1.26 4.47 -1.93
N GLU A 97 -1.82 3.40 -2.50
CA GLU A 97 -1.88 3.23 -3.95
C GLU A 97 -2.99 2.28 -4.39
N GLY A 98 -3.67 2.66 -5.46
CA GLY A 98 -4.37 1.71 -6.31
C GLY A 98 -4.81 2.37 -7.61
N CYS A 99 -4.90 1.57 -8.67
CA CYS A 99 -5.48 1.98 -9.93
C CYS A 99 -6.35 0.85 -10.54
N VAL A 100 -7.16 1.20 -11.53
CA VAL A 100 -7.81 0.20 -12.39
C VAL A 100 -6.87 -0.10 -13.56
N GLU A 101 -6.34 -1.31 -13.59
CA GLU A 101 -5.39 -1.75 -14.59
C GLU A 101 -6.09 -2.03 -15.92
N THR A 102 -5.66 -1.35 -16.98
CA THR A 102 -6.14 -1.56 -18.36
C THR A 102 -5.72 -2.92 -18.93
N LEU A 103 -4.71 -3.56 -18.35
CA LEU A 103 -4.06 -4.79 -18.86
C LEU A 103 -4.66 -6.09 -18.31
N THR A 104 -5.68 -6.05 -17.45
CA THR A 104 -6.30 -7.28 -16.91
C THR A 104 -7.60 -7.63 -17.64
N ASN A 105 -7.70 -8.87 -18.13
CA ASN A 105 -8.86 -9.35 -18.91
C ASN A 105 -10.18 -9.34 -18.13
N ASP A 106 -10.12 -9.39 -16.80
CA ASP A 106 -11.31 -9.50 -15.95
C ASP A 106 -12.03 -8.15 -15.79
N PHE A 107 -11.30 -7.04 -15.84
CA PHE A 107 -11.82 -5.68 -15.66
C PHE A 107 -10.95 -4.67 -16.43
N PRO A 108 -11.09 -4.58 -17.76
CA PRO A 108 -10.34 -3.59 -18.52
C PRO A 108 -10.73 -2.18 -18.02
N GLY A 109 -9.74 -1.44 -17.55
CA GLY A 109 -9.89 -0.01 -17.31
C GLY A 109 -10.27 0.68 -18.62
N GLU A 110 -11.45 1.28 -18.66
CA GLU A 110 -11.90 2.08 -19.80
C GLU A 110 -12.39 3.43 -19.31
N MET A 111 -12.12 4.48 -20.10
CA MET A 111 -12.55 5.83 -19.78
C MET A 111 -14.09 5.88 -19.69
N GLY A 112 -14.63 6.33 -18.56
CA GLY A 112 -16.07 6.38 -18.31
C GLY A 112 -16.69 5.03 -17.93
N SER A 113 -15.91 4.00 -17.60
CA SER A 113 -16.42 2.70 -17.19
C SER A 113 -17.12 2.72 -15.83
N TYR A 114 -18.35 2.22 -15.79
CA TYR A 114 -19.09 2.03 -14.54
C TYR A 114 -18.47 0.94 -13.64
N SER A 115 -17.82 -0.07 -14.22
CA SER A 115 -17.16 -1.12 -13.42
C SER A 115 -15.93 -0.58 -12.69
N SER A 116 -15.18 0.34 -13.31
CA SER A 116 -14.10 1.07 -12.66
C SER A 116 -14.61 1.87 -11.46
N PHE A 117 -15.71 2.60 -11.63
CA PHE A 117 -16.38 3.30 -10.53
C PHE A 117 -16.75 2.36 -9.37
N LEU A 118 -17.34 1.20 -9.66
CA LEU A 118 -17.70 0.23 -8.63
C LEU A 118 -16.48 -0.32 -7.88
N ARG A 119 -15.36 -0.56 -8.57
CA ARG A 119 -14.12 -1.03 -7.93
C ARG A 119 -13.53 0.01 -6.97
N TYR A 120 -13.48 1.28 -7.38
CA TYR A 120 -13.07 2.38 -6.50
C TYR A 120 -14.00 2.47 -5.29
N LEU A 121 -15.32 2.47 -5.52
CA LEU A 121 -16.32 2.57 -4.47
C LEU A 121 -16.21 1.41 -3.47
N GLU A 122 -16.07 0.18 -3.96
CA GLU A 122 -15.95 -1.00 -3.12
C GLU A 122 -14.72 -0.95 -2.22
N ASN A 123 -13.55 -0.61 -2.78
CA ASN A 123 -12.34 -0.52 -1.99
C ASN A 123 -12.41 0.61 -0.96
N TYR A 124 -12.82 1.81 -1.38
CA TYR A 124 -12.88 2.95 -0.47
C TYR A 124 -13.84 2.72 0.68
N ILE A 125 -15.08 2.28 0.40
CA ILE A 125 -16.07 2.06 1.45
C ILE A 125 -15.65 0.92 2.37
N ARG A 126 -15.17 -0.20 1.82
CA ARG A 126 -14.80 -1.36 2.66
C ARG A 126 -13.59 -1.05 3.53
N ASP A 127 -12.54 -0.47 2.97
CA ASP A 127 -11.33 -0.15 3.74
C ASP A 127 -11.60 0.94 4.78
N LEU A 128 -12.41 1.99 4.46
CA LEU A 128 -12.84 2.99 5.45
C LEU A 128 -13.61 2.35 6.61
N ASN A 129 -14.53 1.44 6.31
CA ASN A 129 -15.30 0.72 7.33
C ASN A 129 -14.44 -0.25 8.14
N SER A 130 -13.30 -0.71 7.59
CA SER A 130 -12.34 -1.57 8.27
C SER A 130 -11.31 -0.81 9.12
N GLY A 131 -11.31 0.52 9.11
CA GLY A 131 -10.42 1.35 9.92
C GLY A 131 -9.29 2.06 9.16
N CYS A 132 -9.29 2.02 7.83
CA CYS A 132 -8.42 2.86 7.02
C CYS A 132 -8.69 4.36 7.28
N THR A 133 -7.63 5.15 7.39
CA THR A 133 -7.72 6.57 7.80
C THR A 133 -7.36 7.57 6.70
N LEU A 134 -6.82 7.11 5.57
CA LEU A 134 -6.31 7.95 4.50
C LEU A 134 -6.29 7.17 3.17
N PHE A 135 -6.63 7.83 2.07
CA PHE A 135 -6.59 7.26 0.72
C PHE A 135 -5.81 8.14 -0.24
N LEU A 136 -4.88 7.53 -0.98
CA LEU A 136 -4.15 8.13 -2.08
C LEU A 136 -4.38 7.30 -3.35
N ASP A 137 -4.90 7.95 -4.38
CA ASP A 137 -4.98 7.37 -5.73
C ASP A 137 -3.59 7.35 -6.38
N TRP A 138 -3.40 6.55 -7.44
CA TRP A 138 -2.09 6.39 -8.07
C TRP A 138 -1.68 7.60 -8.93
N ASN A 139 -1.96 7.57 -10.23
CA ASN A 139 -1.65 8.69 -11.13
C ASN A 139 -2.81 9.69 -11.15
N LEU A 140 -2.55 10.94 -10.75
CA LEU A 140 -3.57 12.01 -10.77
C LEU A 140 -4.10 12.29 -12.18
N PHE A 141 -3.21 12.24 -13.18
CA PHE A 141 -3.54 12.43 -14.58
C PHE A 141 -2.64 11.53 -15.43
N LEU A 142 -3.21 11.01 -16.51
CA LEU A 142 -2.52 10.26 -17.56
C LEU A 142 -2.97 10.82 -18.91
N ASP A 143 -2.19 10.53 -19.95
CA ASP A 143 -2.66 10.73 -21.31
C ASP A 143 -3.80 9.73 -21.66
N PRO A 144 -4.51 9.90 -22.79
CA PRO A 144 -5.59 8.99 -23.18
C PRO A 144 -5.15 7.54 -23.46
N GLN A 145 -3.84 7.25 -23.50
CA GLN A 145 -3.27 5.92 -23.63
C GLN A 145 -2.90 5.30 -22.26
N GLY A 146 -3.03 6.06 -21.17
CA GLY A 146 -2.66 5.62 -19.82
C GLY A 146 -1.19 5.83 -19.47
N GLY A 147 -0.47 6.68 -20.21
CA GLY A 147 0.95 6.93 -20.06
C GLY A 147 1.32 8.38 -19.69
N PRO A 148 2.63 8.72 -19.81
CA PRO A 148 3.71 7.88 -20.30
C PRO A 148 4.15 6.80 -19.29
N ASN A 149 4.42 5.58 -19.77
CA ASN A 149 5.00 4.48 -19.00
C ASN A 149 6.19 3.91 -19.79
N HIS A 150 7.37 3.82 -19.18
CA HIS A 150 8.61 3.42 -19.87
C HIS A 150 8.73 1.91 -20.13
N VAL A 151 7.95 1.10 -19.41
CA VAL A 151 7.89 -0.36 -19.59
C VAL A 151 6.69 -0.81 -20.44
N GLY A 152 5.76 0.09 -20.74
CA GLY A 152 4.57 -0.19 -21.56
C GLY A 152 3.34 -0.53 -20.74
#